data_AF-A0A0L8BZI7-F1
#
_entry.id   AF-A0A0L8BZI7-F1
#
_cell.length_a   1.000
_cell.length_b   1.000
_cell.length_c   1.000
_cell.angle_alpha   90.00
_cell.angle_beta   90.00
_cell.angle_gamma   90.00
#
_symmetry.space_group_name_H-M   'P 1'
#
loop_
_entity.id
_entity.type
_entity.pdbx_description
1 polymer ?
#
loop_
_entity_poly.entity_id
_entity_poly.type
_entity_poly.pdbx_seq_one_letter_code
_entity_poly.pdbx_strand_id
1 'polypeptide(L)'
;MFGLTFASSAPSQPFDIAGVMAVSAAIAYCDDLAEADISVTRERGEIYLDGVVSSIAMRDEAQKVAKEVTGSPVRSRLRVAK
;
A
#
# COMPACT_ATOMS: atom_id res chain seq x y z
N MET A 1 27.17 -24.14 22.62
CA MET A 1 26.26 -24.49 21.50
C MET A 1 25.04 -23.59 21.62
N PHE A 2 25.09 -22.41 20.98
CA PHE A 2 24.06 -21.38 21.13
C PHE A 2 22.98 -21.59 20.06
N GLY A 3 21.79 -22.01 20.51
CA GLY A 3 20.60 -22.08 19.68
C GLY A 3 20.03 -20.68 19.49
N LEU A 4 20.34 -20.04 18.37
CA LEU A 4 19.62 -18.87 17.91
C LEU A 4 18.34 -19.36 17.22
N THR A 5 17.27 -19.51 18.01
CA THR A 5 15.92 -19.64 17.48
C THR A 5 15.53 -18.29 16.90
N PHE A 6 15.88 -18.06 15.63
CA PHE A 6 15.31 -16.98 14.86
C PHE A 6 13.82 -17.28 14.72
N ALA A 7 12.97 -16.53 15.43
CA ALA A 7 11.55 -16.50 15.15
C ALA A 7 11.40 -15.95 13.73
N SER A 8 11.37 -16.86 12.76
CA SER A 8 11.00 -16.59 11.38
C SER A 8 9.53 -16.19 11.40
N SER A 9 9.28 -14.89 11.57
CA SER A 9 8.03 -14.28 11.18
C SER A 9 7.96 -14.38 9.67
N ALA A 10 7.52 -15.53 9.18
CA ALA A 10 7.18 -15.71 7.78
C ALA A 10 6.01 -14.77 7.45
N PRO A 11 6.15 -13.77 6.57
CA PRO A 11 4.98 -13.20 5.94
C PRO A 11 4.41 -14.28 5.02
N SER A 12 3.32 -14.87 5.46
CA SER A 12 2.52 -15.82 4.70
C SER A 12 2.09 -15.19 3.36
N GLN A 13 2.43 -15.89 2.27
CA GLN A 13 1.87 -15.81 0.90
C GLN A 13 2.73 -15.11 -0.18
N PRO A 14 3.36 -15.89 -1.08
CA PRO A 14 4.27 -15.38 -2.13
C PRO A 14 3.60 -14.91 -3.44
N PHE A 15 2.29 -14.66 -3.51
CA PHE A 15 1.62 -14.31 -4.78
C PHE A 15 0.98 -12.90 -4.82
N ASP A 16 0.80 -12.22 -3.68
CA ASP A 16 0.15 -10.89 -3.62
C ASP A 16 1.08 -9.74 -3.15
N ILE A 17 2.32 -10.04 -2.77
CA ILE A 17 3.28 -9.03 -2.31
C ILE A 17 3.79 -8.12 -3.44
N ALA A 18 3.94 -8.64 -4.66
CA ALA A 18 4.51 -7.86 -5.76
C ALA A 18 3.63 -6.67 -6.16
N GLY A 19 2.32 -6.89 -6.26
CA GLY A 19 1.36 -5.82 -6.58
C GLY A 19 1.27 -4.78 -5.46
N VAL A 20 1.20 -5.25 -4.20
CA VAL A 20 1.13 -4.37 -3.03
C VAL A 20 2.42 -3.55 -2.87
N MET A 21 3.59 -4.19 -3.02
CA MET A 21 4.88 -3.50 -2.95
C MET A 21 5.08 -2.51 -4.08
N ALA A 22 4.67 -2.83 -5.32
CA ALA A 22 4.79 -1.90 -6.44
C ALA A 22 3.92 -0.64 -6.21
N VAL A 23 2.70 -0.82 -5.69
CA VAL A 23 1.83 0.31 -5.33
C VAL A 23 2.43 1.11 -4.18
N SER A 24 2.88 0.44 -3.12
CA SER A 24 3.51 1.09 -1.96
C SER A 24 4.78 1.86 -2.36
N ALA A 25 5.60 1.31 -3.25
CA ALA A 25 6.79 1.97 -3.78
C ALA A 25 6.45 3.19 -4.65
N ALA A 26 5.43 3.08 -5.51
CA ALA A 26 4.99 4.21 -6.34
C ALA A 26 4.41 5.35 -5.48
N ILE A 27 3.70 5.02 -4.40
CA ILE A 27 3.21 5.99 -3.41
C ILE A 27 4.41 6.62 -2.67
N ALA A 28 5.37 5.83 -2.21
CA ALA A 28 6.57 6.33 -1.54
C ALA A 28 7.48 7.17 -2.44
N TYR A 29 7.41 6.99 -3.76
CA TYR A 29 8.16 7.80 -4.73
C TYR A 29 7.52 9.17 -4.98
N CYS A 30 6.28 9.37 -4.54
CA CYS A 30 5.59 10.64 -4.64
C CYS A 30 5.84 11.42 -3.34
N ASP A 31 6.68 12.46 -3.38
CA ASP A 31 7.03 13.27 -2.19
C ASP A 31 5.80 13.73 -1.41
N ASP A 32 4.73 14.12 -2.10
CA ASP A 32 3.44 14.53 -1.53
C ASP A 32 2.75 13.42 -0.72
N LEU A 33 2.95 12.15 -1.10
CA LEU A 33 2.35 10.98 -0.44
C LEU A 33 3.33 10.24 0.47
N ALA A 34 4.63 10.53 0.39
CA ALA A 34 5.66 9.88 1.18
C ALA A 34 5.52 10.17 2.68
N GLU A 35 5.01 11.36 3.03
CA GLU A 35 4.68 11.73 4.42
C GLU A 35 3.31 11.22 4.87
N ALA A 36 2.49 10.70 3.95
CA ALA A 36 1.16 10.20 4.26
C ALA A 36 1.22 8.75 4.76
N ASP A 37 0.57 8.46 5.88
CA ASP A 37 0.46 7.11 6.43
C ASP A 37 -0.58 6.33 5.61
N ILE A 38 -0.12 5.64 4.56
CA ILE A 38 -0.94 4.88 3.62
C ILE A 38 -0.56 3.41 3.67
N SER A 39 -1.50 2.58 4.09
CA SER A 39 -1.44 1.13 4.02
C SER A 39 -2.16 0.63 2.78
N VAL A 40 -1.50 -0.27 2.04
CA VAL A 40 -2.02 -0.87 0.82
C VAL A 40 -2.28 -2.34 1.09
N THR A 41 -3.52 -2.79 0.87
CA THR A 41 -3.89 -4.20 1.05
C THR A 41 -4.55 -4.71 -0.22
N ARG A 42 -4.30 -5.96 -0.59
CA ARG A 42 -5.01 -6.62 -1.69
C ARG A 42 -5.89 -7.73 -1.15
N GLU A 43 -7.17 -7.69 -1.45
CA GLU A 43 -8.12 -8.72 -1.02
C GLU A 43 -9.06 -9.08 -2.17
N ARG A 44 -9.18 -10.38 -2.47
CA ARG A 44 -10.09 -10.93 -3.51
C ARG A 44 -9.95 -10.29 -4.90
N GLY A 45 -8.75 -9.83 -5.26
CA GLY A 45 -8.47 -9.17 -6.53
C GLY A 45 -8.75 -7.67 -6.57
N GLU A 46 -9.20 -7.08 -5.46
CA GLU A 46 -9.32 -5.63 -5.28
C GLU A 46 -8.19 -5.08 -4.42
N ILE A 47 -7.73 -3.87 -4.74
CA ILE A 47 -6.75 -3.13 -3.93
C ILE A 47 -7.49 -2.16 -3.03
N TYR A 48 -7.14 -2.18 -1.76
CA TYR A 48 -7.64 -1.27 -0.74
C TYR A 48 -6.52 -0.35 -0.28
N LEU A 49 -6.78 0.95 -0.37
CA LEU A 49 -5.91 2.01 0.13
C LEU A 49 -6.53 2.54 1.43
N ASP A 50 -5.88 2.29 2.56
CA ASP A 50 -6.31 2.70 3.90
C ASP A 50 -5.26 3.62 4.50
N GLY A 51 -5.66 4.67 5.21
CA GLY A 51 -4.68 5.64 5.70
C GLY A 51 -5.20 7.06 5.85
N VAL A 52 -4.28 7.98 6.09
CA VAL A 52 -4.54 9.41 6.22
C VAL A 52 -3.67 10.18 5.24
N VAL A 53 -4.29 11.04 4.44
CA VAL A 53 -3.62 11.91 3.47
C VAL A 53 -3.88 13.38 3.79
N SER A 54 -2.98 14.26 3.39
CA SER A 54 -3.09 15.70 3.68
C SER A 54 -4.05 16.44 2.76
N SER A 55 -4.51 15.83 1.67
CA SER A 55 -5.41 16.48 0.70
C SER A 55 -6.24 15.49 -0.11
N ILE A 56 -7.38 15.97 -0.66
CA ILE A 56 -8.21 15.18 -1.57
C ILE A 56 -7.46 14.87 -2.87
N ALA A 57 -6.63 15.80 -3.36
CA ALA A 57 -5.80 15.58 -4.55
C ALA A 57 -4.86 14.38 -4.38
N MET A 58 -4.16 14.30 -3.23
CA MET A 58 -3.32 13.15 -2.85
C MET A 58 -4.10 11.84 -2.86
N ARG A 59 -5.32 11.81 -2.31
CA ARG A 59 -6.17 10.62 -2.32
C ARG A 59 -6.43 10.13 -3.76
N ASP A 60 -6.84 11.04 -4.62
CA ASP A 60 -7.23 10.71 -5.99
C ASP A 60 -6.01 10.27 -6.82
N GLU A 61 -4.85 10.89 -6.56
CA GLU A 61 -3.57 10.51 -7.17
C GLU A 61 -3.11 9.13 -6.72
N ALA A 62 -3.14 8.83 -5.42
CA ALA A 62 -2.82 7.51 -4.89
C ALA A 62 -3.72 6.41 -5.50
N GLN A 63 -5.02 6.71 -5.66
CA GLN A 63 -5.96 5.78 -6.31
C GLN A 63 -5.60 5.56 -7.79
N LYS A 64 -5.24 6.63 -8.52
CA LYS A 64 -4.86 6.56 -9.92
C LYS A 64 -3.57 5.74 -10.10
N VAL A 65 -2.53 6.04 -9.32
CA VAL A 65 -1.26 5.32 -9.32
C VAL A 65 -1.48 3.84 -9.02
N ALA A 66 -2.25 3.52 -7.97
CA ALA A 66 -2.55 2.14 -7.63
C ALA A 66 -3.22 1.38 -8.78
N LYS A 67 -4.16 2.05 -9.48
CA LYS A 67 -4.89 1.49 -10.62
C LYS A 67 -3.98 1.30 -11.83
N GLU A 68 -3.06 2.23 -12.09
CA GLU A 68 -2.07 2.12 -13.18
C GLU A 68 -1.08 0.98 -12.93
N VAL A 69 -0.63 0.80 -11.68
CA VAL A 69 0.36 -0.23 -11.32
C VAL A 69 -0.23 -1.63 -11.31
N THR A 70 -1.42 -1.83 -10.74
CA THR A 70 -2.02 -3.17 -10.62
C THR A 70 -3.01 -3.53 -11.71
N GLY A 71 -3.53 -2.56 -12.47
CA GLY A 71 -4.59 -2.79 -13.46
C GLY A 71 -5.90 -3.34 -12.86
N SER A 72 -6.03 -3.34 -11.53
CA SER A 72 -7.13 -3.94 -10.78
C SER A 72 -8.06 -2.86 -10.22
N PRO A 73 -9.31 -3.19 -9.87
CA PRO A 73 -10.20 -2.26 -9.19
C PRO A 73 -9.62 -1.82 -7.84
N VAL A 74 -9.52 -0.50 -7.65
CA VAL A 74 -8.95 0.13 -6.45
C VAL A 74 -10.04 0.86 -5.66
N ARG A 75 -10.15 0.52 -4.38
CA ARG A 75 -11.01 1.15 -3.38
C ARG A 75 -10.17 2.08 -2.49
N SER A 76 -10.46 3.37 -2.56
CA SER A 76 -9.88 4.36 -1.65
C SER A 76 -10.71 4.47 -0.37
N ARG A 77 -10.10 4.18 0.78
CA ARG A 77 -10.62 4.40 2.14
C ARG A 77 -9.77 5.43 2.91
N LEU A 78 -8.97 6.21 2.18
CA LEU A 78 -8.09 7.24 2.75
C LEU A 78 -8.92 8.39 3.33
N ARG A 79 -8.53 8.84 4.52
CA ARG A 79 -9.15 9.99 5.21
C ARG A 79 -8.28 11.22 4.97
N VAL A 80 -8.90 12.36 4.70
CA VAL A 80 -8.17 13.62 4.55
C VAL A 80 -8.02 14.27 5.92
N ALA A 81 -6.78 14.47 6.38
CA ALA A 81 -6.49 15.28 7.55
C ALA A 81 -6.94 16.73 7.26
N LYS A 82 -7.79 17.28 8.12
CA LYS A 82 -8.39 18.61 7.95
C LYS A 82 -7.52 19.68 8.59
#